data_AF-A0A935GU07-F1
#
_entry.id   AF-A0A935GU07-F1
#
_cell.length_a   1.000
_cell.length_b   1.000
_cell.length_c   1.000
_cell.angle_alpha   90.00
_cell.angle_beta   90.00
_cell.angle_gamma   90.00
#
_symmetry.space_group_name_H-M   'P 1'
#
loop_
_entity.id
_entity.type
_entity.pdbx_description
1 polymer ?
#
loop_
_entity_poly.entity_id
_entity_poly.type
_entity_poly.pdbx_seq_one_letter_code
_entity_poly.pdbx_strand_id
1 'polypeptide(L)'
;MLYAVYRYSKTARHTYTLTDQRLIEKQGVLIQRIETLELYRVKDISIRSTLLQTIVGRGTIILETMEASSPVIRLVAIPNAFEVSSMLPHYVEKCRVMKGVRAFDR
;
A
#
# COMPACT_ATOMS: atom_id res chain seq x y z
N MET A 1 24.57 -8.37 16.25
CA MET A 1 23.66 -9.53 16.08
C MET A 1 22.20 -9.20 16.38
N LEU A 2 21.84 -8.77 17.61
CA LEU A 2 20.45 -8.45 17.98
C LEU A 2 19.77 -7.40 17.08
N TYR A 3 20.51 -6.37 16.65
CA TYR A 3 19.98 -5.35 15.73
C TYR A 3 19.57 -5.92 14.36
N ALA A 4 20.38 -6.82 13.80
CA ALA A 4 20.10 -7.47 12.52
C ALA A 4 18.89 -8.40 12.63
N VAL A 5 18.80 -9.18 13.72
CA VAL A 5 17.66 -10.07 14.01
C VAL A 5 16.37 -9.27 14.22
N TYR A 6 16.43 -8.16 14.94
CA TYR A 6 15.28 -7.26 15.12
C TYR A 6 14.80 -6.66 13.79
N ARG A 7 15.74 -6.16 12.97
CA ARG A 7 15.44 -5.62 11.63
C ARG A 7 14.82 -6.68 10.72
N TYR A 8 15.40 -7.88 10.71
CA TYR A 8 14.90 -9.01 9.94
C TYR A 8 13.49 -9.41 10.39
N SER A 9 13.28 -9.57 11.70
CA SER A 9 11.98 -9.94 12.26
C SER A 9 10.89 -8.90 11.99
N LYS A 10 11.26 -7.61 11.97
CA LYS A 10 10.35 -6.50 11.66
C LYS A 10 9.90 -6.52 10.20
N THR A 11 10.80 -6.79 9.26
CA THR A 11 10.46 -6.89 7.84
C THR A 11 9.74 -8.20 7.50
N ALA A 12 10.13 -9.32 8.10
CA ALA A 12 9.53 -10.62 7.85
C ALA A 12 8.04 -10.71 8.24
N ARG A 13 7.60 -9.85 9.17
CA ARG A 13 6.21 -9.83 9.69
C ARG A 13 5.38 -8.67 9.13
N HIS A 14 5.86 -8.00 8.08
CA HIS A 14 5.09 -6.98 7.38
C HIS A 14 4.24 -7.64 6.30
N THR A 15 2.93 -7.48 6.39
CA THR A 15 2.01 -8.09 5.42
C THR A 15 0.99 -7.05 4.97
N TYR A 16 0.79 -7.01 3.65
CA TYR A 16 -0.24 -6.20 3.02
C TYR A 16 -1.33 -7.13 2.49
N THR A 17 -2.57 -6.82 2.81
CA THR A 17 -3.74 -7.55 2.32
C THR A 17 -4.63 -6.56 1.58
N LEU A 18 -4.72 -6.72 0.26
CA LEU A 18 -5.65 -5.97 -0.57
C LEU A 18 -6.96 -6.75 -0.67
N THR A 19 -8.05 -6.12 -0.29
CA THR A 19 -9.41 -6.59 -0.52
C THR A 19 -10.10 -5.67 -1.52
N ASP A 20 -11.28 -6.03 -1.98
CA ASP A 20 -12.13 -5.28 -2.89
C ASP A 20 -12.62 -3.94 -2.33
N GLN A 21 -12.49 -3.72 -1.01
CA GLN A 21 -12.88 -2.46 -0.37
C GLN A 21 -11.78 -1.76 0.43
N ARG A 22 -10.82 -2.53 0.94
CA ARG A 22 -9.86 -2.07 1.95
C ARG A 22 -8.48 -2.63 1.69
N LEU A 23 -7.48 -1.83 1.95
CA LEU A 23 -6.10 -2.22 2.07
C LEU A 23 -5.75 -2.31 3.56
N ILE A 24 -5.36 -3.51 4.00
CA ILE A 24 -5.00 -3.77 5.39
C ILE A 24 -3.48 -3.93 5.47
N GLU A 25 -2.83 -3.10 6.26
CA GLU A 25 -1.43 -3.17 6.58
C GLU A 25 -1.24 -3.74 7.99
N LYS A 26 -0.53 -4.86 8.09
CA LYS A 26 -0.18 -5.49 9.36
C LYS A 26 1.33 -5.38 9.56
N GLN A 27 1.76 -4.71 10.62
CA GLN A 27 3.17 -4.54 10.96
C GLN A 27 3.42 -4.80 12.45
N GLY A 28 4.56 -5.40 12.79
CA GLY A 28 4.96 -5.60 14.19
C GLY A 28 5.62 -6.95 14.47
N VAL A 29 6.47 -6.99 15.49
CA VAL A 29 7.19 -8.21 15.90
C VAL A 29 6.57 -8.82 17.16
N LEU A 30 6.49 -8.03 18.23
CA LEU A 30 5.84 -8.42 19.50
C LEU A 30 4.44 -7.81 19.65
N ILE A 31 4.29 -6.52 19.30
CA ILE A 31 3.02 -5.81 19.30
C ILE A 31 2.63 -5.59 17.84
N GLN A 32 1.47 -6.12 17.44
CA GLN A 32 0.93 -5.96 16.09
C GLN A 32 0.16 -4.66 15.99
N ARG A 33 0.50 -3.83 15.01
CA ARG A 33 -0.28 -2.68 14.58
C ARG A 33 -0.98 -3.03 13.27
N ILE A 34 -2.29 -2.86 13.27
CA ILE A 34 -3.14 -3.10 12.10
C ILE A 34 -3.69 -1.76 11.66
N GLU A 35 -3.33 -1.33 10.46
CA GLU A 35 -3.86 -0.13 9.83
C GLU A 35 -4.75 -0.55 8.66
N THR A 36 -5.90 0.11 8.50
CA THR A 36 -6.86 -0.21 7.45
C THR A 36 -7.18 1.06 6.67
N LEU A 37 -6.90 1.04 5.37
CA LEU A 37 -7.20 2.10 4.44
C LEU A 37 -8.39 1.67 3.57
N GLU A 38 -9.44 2.49 3.50
CA GLU A 38 -10.51 2.25 2.53
C GLU A 38 -10.11 2.69 1.14
N LEU A 39 -10.28 1.83 0.13
CA LEU A 39 -9.83 2.07 -1.24
C LEU A 39 -10.48 3.31 -1.86
N TYR A 40 -11.75 3.59 -1.53
CA TYR A 40 -12.44 4.77 -2.06
C TYR A 40 -11.80 6.10 -1.62
N ARG A 41 -11.02 6.11 -0.52
CA ARG A 41 -10.30 7.28 0.01
C ARG A 41 -8.95 7.53 -0.66
N VAL A 42 -8.47 6.59 -1.46
CA VAL A 42 -7.25 6.76 -2.24
C VAL A 42 -7.51 7.81 -3.30
N LYS A 43 -6.65 8.83 -3.33
CA LYS A 43 -6.71 9.95 -4.29
C LYS A 43 -5.83 9.68 -5.49
N ASP A 44 -4.56 9.37 -5.24
CA ASP A 44 -3.54 9.17 -6.26
C ASP A 44 -2.66 7.97 -5.90
N ILE A 45 -2.09 7.35 -6.93
CA ILE A 45 -1.28 6.13 -6.86
C ILE A 45 -0.04 6.35 -7.71
N SER A 46 1.11 6.41 -7.06
CA SER A 46 2.40 6.55 -7.74
C SER A 46 3.33 5.39 -7.41
N ILE A 47 4.30 5.14 -8.27
CA ILE A 47 5.33 4.13 -8.06
C ILE A 47 6.67 4.82 -7.87
N ARG A 48 7.46 4.31 -6.93
CA ARG A 48 8.88 4.58 -6.85
C ARG A 48 9.66 3.28 -6.79
N SER A 49 10.64 3.14 -7.66
CA SER A 49 11.66 2.09 -7.58
C SER A 49 13.04 2.67 -7.90
N THR A 50 14.08 2.07 -7.31
CA THR A 50 15.47 2.30 -7.72
C THR A 50 15.86 1.30 -8.81
N LEU A 51 16.94 1.56 -9.55
CA LEU A 51 17.42 0.66 -10.62
C LEU A 51 17.58 -0.79 -10.13
N LEU A 52 18.15 -0.97 -8.93
CA LEU A 52 18.31 -2.29 -8.31
C LEU A 52 16.96 -2.96 -8.00
N GLN A 53 15.98 -2.19 -7.52
CA GLN A 53 14.65 -2.73 -7.25
C GLN A 53 13.95 -3.16 -8.54
N THR A 54 14.06 -2.37 -9.61
CA THR A 54 13.53 -2.71 -10.94
C THR A 54 14.14 -4.01 -11.47
N ILE A 55 15.46 -4.21 -11.35
CA ILE A 55 16.14 -5.44 -11.76
C ILE A 55 15.63 -6.66 -10.97
N VAL A 56 15.36 -6.49 -9.68
CA VAL A 56 14.85 -7.56 -8.80
C VAL A 56 13.32 -7.71 -8.91
N GLY A 57 12.65 -6.95 -9.79
CA GLY A 57 11.19 -7.01 -9.98
C GLY A 57 10.39 -6.51 -8.77
N ARG A 58 10.99 -5.64 -7.95
CA ARG A 58 10.35 -5.05 -6.76
C ARG A 58 10.16 -3.56 -6.95
N GLY A 59 9.17 -3.01 -6.26
CA GLY A 59 8.98 -1.56 -6.21
C GLY A 59 8.24 -1.11 -4.97
N THR A 60 8.14 0.20 -4.80
CA THR A 60 7.37 0.82 -3.74
C THR A 60 6.18 1.52 -4.36
N ILE A 61 4.96 1.13 -3.98
CA ILE A 61 3.73 1.81 -4.39
C ILE A 61 3.39 2.83 -3.31
N ILE A 62 3.10 4.06 -3.72
CA ILE A 62 2.77 5.18 -2.85
C ILE A 62 1.32 5.53 -3.11
N LEU A 63 0.51 5.40 -2.07
CA LEU A 63 -0.91 5.72 -2.08
C LEU A 63 -1.10 7.04 -1.33
N GLU A 64 -1.64 8.03 -2.03
CA GLU A 64 -2.01 9.30 -1.42
C GLU A 64 -3.47 9.25 -1.01
N THR A 65 -3.74 9.62 0.25
CA THR A 65 -5.08 9.59 0.84
C THR A 65 -5.55 11.01 1.12
N MET A 66 -6.86 11.21 1.16
CA MET A 66 -7.44 12.52 1.48
C MET A 66 -7.49 12.82 2.99
N GLU A 67 -7.07 11.88 3.84
CA GLU A 67 -7.23 11.99 5.29
C GLU A 67 -5.97 12.60 5.93
N ALA A 68 -6.18 13.65 6.74
CA ALA A 68 -5.08 14.38 7.39
C ALA A 68 -4.22 13.51 8.32
N SER A 69 -4.77 12.43 8.85
CA SER A 69 -4.10 11.55 9.82
C SER A 69 -3.06 10.62 9.20
N SER A 70 -3.18 10.27 7.91
CA SER A 70 -2.24 9.38 7.20
C SER A 70 -2.26 9.69 5.71
N PRO A 71 -1.69 10.83 5.31
CA PRO A 71 -1.85 11.36 3.94
C PRO A 71 -1.13 10.50 2.89
N VAL A 72 -0.13 9.71 3.28
CA VAL A 72 0.67 8.91 2.35
C VAL A 72 0.96 7.54 2.96
N ILE A 73 0.53 6.48 2.27
CA ILE A 73 0.82 5.09 2.62
C ILE A 73 1.81 4.52 1.61
N ARG A 74 2.87 3.86 2.09
CA ARG A 74 3.95 3.33 1.26
C ARG A 74 3.99 1.83 1.36
N LEU A 75 3.55 1.17 0.30
CA LEU A 75 3.65 -0.27 0.10
C LEU A 75 5.06 -0.60 -0.39
N VAL A 76 5.96 -0.93 0.52
CA VAL A 76 7.38 -1.18 0.21
C VAL A 76 7.61 -2.63 -0.23
N ALA A 77 8.51 -2.81 -1.21
CA ALA A 77 8.98 -4.11 -1.69
C ALA A 77 7.88 -5.01 -2.27
N ILE A 78 6.91 -4.40 -2.96
CA ILE A 78 5.86 -5.12 -3.68
C ILE A 78 6.48 -5.78 -4.92
N PRO A 79 6.30 -7.10 -5.10
CA PRO A 79 6.70 -7.79 -6.34
C PRO A 79 5.82 -7.30 -7.49
N ASN A 80 6.39 -7.12 -8.67
CA ASN A 80 5.69 -6.62 -9.86
C ASN A 80 4.91 -5.33 -9.58
N ALA A 81 5.53 -4.39 -8.85
CA ALA A 81 4.89 -3.14 -8.42
C ALA A 81 4.24 -2.36 -9.57
N PHE A 82 4.80 -2.44 -10.78
CA PHE A 82 4.25 -1.85 -12.00
C PHE A 82 2.88 -2.41 -12.38
N GLU A 83 2.75 -3.73 -12.39
CA GLU A 83 1.49 -4.40 -12.71
C GLU A 83 0.43 -4.08 -11.64
N VAL A 84 0.82 -4.17 -10.37
CA VAL A 84 -0.06 -3.90 -9.23
C VAL A 84 -0.56 -2.45 -9.23
N SER A 85 0.31 -1.48 -9.53
CA SER A 85 -0.10 -0.08 -9.63
C SER A 85 -1.00 0.22 -10.82
N SER A 86 -0.88 -0.54 -11.92
CA SER A 86 -1.80 -0.38 -13.06
C SER A 86 -3.18 -0.97 -12.77
N MET A 87 -3.26 -2.03 -11.95
CA MET A 87 -4.52 -2.64 -11.54
C MET A 87 -5.25 -1.86 -10.43
N LEU A 88 -4.50 -1.26 -9.50
CA LEU A 88 -5.03 -0.56 -8.33
C LEU A 88 -6.10 0.51 -8.66
N PRO A 89 -5.90 1.42 -9.65
CA PRO A 89 -6.91 2.41 -10.03
C PRO A 89 -8.24 1.80 -10.42
N HIS A 90 -8.24 0.66 -11.12
CA HIS A 90 -9.46 -0.05 -11.50
C HIS A 90 -10.23 -0.54 -10.26
N TYR A 91 -9.54 -1.10 -9.27
CA TYR A 91 -10.16 -1.52 -8.02
C TYR A 91 -10.69 -0.34 -7.21
N VAL A 92 -9.95 0.78 -7.15
CA VAL A 92 -10.40 2.00 -6.47
C VAL A 92 -11.68 2.54 -7.12
N GLU A 93 -11.73 2.62 -8.45
CA GLU A 93 -12.89 3.13 -9.17
C GLU A 93 -14.11 2.21 -8.99
N LYS A 94 -13.91 0.89 -9.12
CA LYS A 94 -14.95 -0.10 -8.84
C LYS A 94 -15.51 0.08 -7.42
N CYS A 95 -14.64 0.33 -6.45
CA CYS A 95 -15.02 0.55 -5.07
C CYS A 95 -15.82 1.85 -4.87
N ARG A 96 -15.43 2.93 -5.53
CA ARG A 96 -16.15 4.22 -5.52
C ARG A 96 -17.55 4.09 -6.11
N VAL A 97 -17.67 3.41 -7.26
CA VAL A 97 -18.95 3.12 -7.91
C VAL A 97 -19.85 2.30 -7.00
N MET A 98 -19.33 1.22 -6.40
CA MET A 98 -20.11 0.38 -5.46
C MET A 98 -20.61 1.16 -4.24
N LYS A 99 -19.81 2.09 -3.71
CA LYS A 99 -20.21 2.94 -2.58
C LYS A 99 -21.05 4.15 -2.98
N GLY A 100 -21.27 4.38 -4.28
CA GLY A 100 -21.99 5.55 -4.79
C GLY A 100 -21.29 6.88 -4.49
N VAL A 101 -19.99 6.85 -4.21
CA VAL A 101 -19.21 8.05 -3.91
C VAL A 101 -18.76 8.65 -5.24
N ARG A 102 -19.31 9.83 -5.59
CA ARG A 102 -18.89 10.54 -6.81
C ARG A 102 -17.40 10.85 -6.72
N ALA A 103 -16.68 10.61 -7.82
CA ALA A 103 -15.29 11.03 -7.97
C ALA A 103 -15.20 12.53 -7.63
N PHE A 104 -14.39 12.87 -6.63
CA PHE A 104 -14.15 14.25 -6.29
C PHE A 104 -13.25 14.84 -7.35
N ASP A 105 -13.88 15.63 -8.21
CA ASP A 105 -13.25 16.43 -9.24
C ASP A 105 -12.41 17.54 -8.59
N ARG A 106 -11.12 17.58 -8.91
CA ARG A 106 -10.27 18.75 -8.74
C ARG A 106 -9.13 18.73 -9.74
#